data_AF-R7FSH9-F1
#
_entry.id   AF-R7FSH9-F1
#
_cell.length_a   1.000
_cell.length_b   1.000
_cell.length_c   1.000
_cell.angle_alpha   90.00
_cell.angle_beta   90.00
_cell.angle_gamma   90.00
#
_symmetry.space_group_name_H-M   'P 1'
#
loop_
_entity.id
_entity.type
_entity.pdbx_description
1 polymer ?
#
loop_
_entity_poly.entity_id
_entity_poly.type
_entity_poly.pdbx_seq_one_letter_code
_entity_poly.pdbx_strand_id
1 'polypeptide(L)'
;MKKIIALILVTVMLAFAVVSCTGGGNKETTTTPDSSNETTTTKAEATTSAATTTTTTTETTTSAETTTNTPVIVDPTDKNPIVHITFDELTDDLVFKDKSGNGHDAVANKALELVEGHDGKAVSFTKLNQHVEIADSDDFKLSKSDSFTIDVWFKWSGNISGTNWPCIIQKGLVQSKDLYKYVGFWVNSGDKKLNLGITSSTDAKYSNNPAGEAVGTTWHHAVAVQDAEAGTISYYYDDALVIKLPAIDASSKDCPFTIGYNGSDGQFVGLIDELKIYNYAVDMNK
;
A
#
# COMPACT_ATOMS: atom_id res chain seq x y z
N MET A 1 21.23 -23.86 33.57
CA MET A 1 20.64 -24.56 32.39
C MET A 1 19.58 -23.64 31.77
N LYS A 2 19.93 -22.88 30.74
CA LYS A 2 18.97 -22.19 29.87
C LYS A 2 19.47 -22.36 28.43
N LYS A 3 18.63 -22.97 27.60
CA LYS A 3 18.96 -23.46 26.26
C LYS A 3 19.07 -22.25 25.31
N ILE A 4 20.18 -22.15 24.60
CA ILE A 4 20.37 -21.26 23.46
C ILE A 4 19.71 -21.96 22.27
N ILE A 5 18.59 -21.42 21.77
CA ILE A 5 17.98 -21.88 20.52
C ILE A 5 18.51 -20.95 19.43
N ALA A 6 19.39 -21.49 18.59
CA ALA A 6 19.85 -20.84 17.38
C ALA A 6 18.74 -20.92 16.32
N LEU A 7 18.32 -19.77 15.81
CA LEU A 7 17.34 -19.65 14.74
C LEU A 7 18.06 -19.85 13.39
N ILE A 8 17.74 -20.93 12.68
CA ILE A 8 18.24 -21.21 11.34
C ILE A 8 17.35 -20.47 10.33
N LEU A 9 17.90 -19.47 9.64
CA LEU A 9 17.31 -18.87 8.45
C LEU A 9 17.29 -19.91 7.32
N VAL A 10 16.13 -20.21 6.76
CA VAL A 10 16.01 -21.00 5.53
C VAL A 10 15.60 -20.06 4.41
N THR A 11 16.54 -19.74 3.52
CA THR A 11 16.26 -19.11 2.22
C THR A 11 15.82 -20.20 1.25
N VAL A 12 14.56 -20.21 0.84
CA VAL A 12 14.08 -21.06 -0.27
C VAL A 12 14.02 -20.21 -1.53
N MET A 13 15.00 -20.38 -2.42
CA MET A 13 14.87 -19.96 -3.82
C MET A 13 13.97 -20.96 -4.55
N LEU A 14 12.82 -20.51 -5.02
CA LEU A 14 11.95 -21.29 -5.88
C LEU A 14 12.46 -21.21 -7.32
N ALA A 15 13.15 -22.25 -7.79
CA ALA A 15 13.52 -22.39 -9.20
C ALA A 15 12.34 -23.03 -9.97
N PHE A 16 11.72 -22.27 -10.88
CA PHE A 16 10.76 -22.81 -11.84
C PHE A 16 11.51 -23.60 -12.92
N ALA A 17 11.36 -24.92 -12.90
CA ALA A 17 11.75 -25.78 -14.00
C ALA A 17 10.69 -25.72 -15.10
N VAL A 18 11.07 -25.20 -16.26
CA VAL A 18 10.32 -25.30 -17.51
C VAL A 18 10.30 -26.77 -17.95
N VAL A 19 9.10 -27.35 -18.04
CA VAL A 19 8.90 -28.67 -18.65
C VAL A 19 8.93 -28.48 -20.16
N SER A 20 10.05 -28.87 -20.77
CA SER A 20 10.16 -29.10 -22.20
C SER A 20 9.65 -30.51 -22.51
N CYS A 21 8.54 -30.61 -23.24
CA CYS A 21 8.14 -31.86 -23.88
C CYS A 21 8.61 -31.84 -25.34
N THR A 22 9.70 -32.57 -25.59
CA THR A 22 10.21 -32.91 -26.92
C THR A 22 9.36 -34.02 -27.52
N GLY A 23 8.93 -33.84 -28.78
CA GLY A 23 7.96 -34.70 -29.44
C GLY A 23 8.50 -35.94 -30.14
N GLY A 24 7.58 -36.62 -30.83
CA GLY A 24 7.87 -37.62 -31.86
C GLY A 24 6.66 -38.48 -32.23
N GLY A 25 6.25 -38.44 -33.51
CA GLY A 25 5.59 -39.59 -34.16
C GLY A 25 4.28 -39.33 -34.92
N ASN A 26 4.40 -39.14 -36.24
CA ASN A 26 3.38 -39.06 -37.29
C ASN A 26 2.22 -40.08 -37.26
N LYS A 27 1.02 -39.65 -37.72
CA LYS A 27 0.38 -40.16 -38.96
C LYS A 27 -0.81 -39.30 -39.42
N GLU A 28 -0.85 -39.06 -40.73
CA GLU A 28 -1.89 -38.36 -41.51
C GLU A 28 -3.30 -38.95 -41.33
N THR A 29 -4.36 -38.16 -41.50
CA THR A 29 -5.28 -38.21 -42.68
C THR A 29 -6.30 -37.07 -42.64
N THR A 30 -6.42 -36.41 -43.79
CA THR A 30 -7.37 -35.42 -44.30
C THR A 30 -8.85 -35.59 -43.91
N THR A 31 -9.57 -34.48 -43.64
CA THR A 31 -10.87 -34.09 -44.26
C THR A 31 -11.51 -32.85 -43.58
N THR A 32 -11.77 -31.82 -44.36
CA THR A 32 -12.80 -30.75 -44.25
C THR A 32 -13.02 -30.26 -45.69
N PRO A 33 -14.17 -29.69 -46.11
CA PRO A 33 -15.22 -29.00 -45.33
C PRO A 33 -16.66 -29.39 -45.73
N ASP A 34 -17.68 -28.90 -44.99
CA ASP A 34 -18.93 -28.51 -45.65
C ASP A 34 -19.66 -27.40 -44.88
N SER A 35 -20.24 -26.50 -45.66
CA SER A 35 -20.98 -25.29 -45.33
C SER A 35 -22.47 -25.57 -45.56
N SER A 36 -23.35 -25.02 -44.72
CA SER A 36 -24.68 -24.67 -45.23
C SER A 36 -25.10 -23.32 -44.68
N ASN A 37 -25.47 -22.49 -45.63
CA ASN A 37 -25.95 -21.12 -45.54
C ASN A 37 -27.47 -21.21 -45.80
N GLU A 38 -28.29 -20.48 -45.04
CA GLU A 38 -29.67 -20.22 -45.43
C GLU A 38 -29.96 -18.72 -45.30
N THR A 39 -30.44 -18.16 -46.40
CA THR A 39 -30.79 -16.76 -46.63
C THR A 39 -32.31 -16.66 -46.71
N THR A 40 -32.95 -15.64 -46.15
CA THR A 40 -34.20 -15.07 -46.70
C THR A 40 -34.41 -13.60 -46.28
N THR A 41 -34.13 -12.72 -47.25
CA THR A 41 -34.97 -11.63 -47.79
C THR A 41 -35.44 -10.42 -46.96
N THR A 42 -35.04 -9.26 -47.51
CA THR A 42 -35.39 -7.84 -47.39
C THR A 42 -36.89 -7.47 -47.43
N LYS A 43 -37.29 -6.41 -46.71
CA LYS A 43 -38.17 -5.35 -47.25
C LYS A 43 -38.03 -4.02 -46.48
N ALA A 44 -38.01 -2.92 -47.24
CA ALA A 44 -37.72 -1.54 -46.84
C ALA A 44 -38.96 -0.67 -46.57
N GLU A 45 -38.65 0.50 -45.99
CA GLU A 45 -39.30 1.83 -46.04
C GLU A 45 -40.64 2.10 -45.31
N ALA A 46 -40.61 3.11 -44.42
CA ALA A 46 -41.33 4.39 -44.62
C ALA A 46 -41.07 5.39 -43.47
N THR A 47 -40.75 6.63 -43.85
CA THR A 47 -40.73 7.87 -43.04
C THR A 47 -42.15 8.41 -42.83
N THR A 48 -42.53 8.89 -41.63
CA THR A 48 -43.45 10.06 -41.49
C THR A 48 -43.40 10.71 -40.10
N SER A 49 -43.73 12.00 -40.11
CA SER A 49 -43.64 13.07 -39.12
C SER A 49 -44.68 13.06 -37.99
N ALA A 50 -44.29 13.67 -36.86
CA ALA A 50 -45.02 14.50 -35.88
C ALA A 50 -46.41 14.07 -35.35
N ALA A 51 -46.56 14.14 -34.02
CA ALA A 51 -47.47 15.10 -33.36
C ALA A 51 -47.42 14.98 -31.83
N THR A 52 -47.21 16.12 -31.19
CA THR A 52 -47.41 16.39 -29.75
C THR A 52 -48.91 16.33 -29.41
N THR A 53 -49.26 15.75 -28.25
CA THR A 53 -50.55 16.03 -27.60
C THR A 53 -50.36 16.13 -26.09
N THR A 54 -50.73 17.31 -25.60
CA THR A 54 -50.74 17.77 -24.23
C THR A 54 -51.87 17.11 -23.44
N THR A 55 -51.56 16.60 -22.25
CA THR A 55 -52.58 16.33 -21.22
C THR A 55 -52.27 17.18 -20.01
N THR A 56 -53.16 18.13 -19.74
CA THR A 56 -53.18 18.98 -18.56
C THR A 56 -53.75 18.20 -17.39
N THR A 57 -52.97 18.03 -16.32
CA THR A 57 -53.49 17.74 -14.98
C THR A 57 -53.05 18.87 -14.07
N THR A 58 -54.01 19.67 -13.63
CA THR A 58 -53.86 20.63 -12.53
C THR A 58 -53.81 19.84 -11.23
N GLU A 59 -52.82 20.10 -10.36
CA GLU A 59 -53.09 20.34 -8.93
C GLU A 59 -51.86 20.77 -8.12
N THR A 60 -52.12 21.80 -7.31
CA THR A 60 -51.55 22.13 -6.00
C THR A 60 -50.13 22.73 -5.94
N THR A 61 -50.11 24.05 -5.74
CA THR A 61 -48.98 24.85 -5.29
C THR A 61 -48.53 24.46 -3.87
N THR A 62 -47.34 23.87 -3.78
CA THR A 62 -46.54 23.80 -2.56
C THR A 62 -45.20 24.50 -2.82
N SER A 63 -44.92 25.54 -2.05
CA SER A 63 -43.67 26.30 -2.09
C SER A 63 -42.53 25.42 -1.57
N ALA A 64 -41.70 24.89 -2.48
CA ALA A 64 -40.48 24.17 -2.13
C ALA A 64 -39.29 25.13 -2.16
N GLU A 65 -38.60 25.26 -1.02
CA GLU A 65 -37.32 25.94 -0.93
C GLU A 65 -36.33 25.32 -1.93
N THR A 66 -35.68 26.18 -2.71
CA THR A 66 -34.65 25.78 -3.65
C THR A 66 -33.37 25.49 -2.88
N THR A 67 -33.16 24.25 -2.47
CA THR A 67 -31.80 23.75 -2.21
C THR A 67 -31.18 23.44 -3.56
N THR A 68 -30.36 24.37 -4.04
CA THR A 68 -29.50 24.13 -5.21
C THR A 68 -28.52 23.01 -4.84
N ASN A 69 -28.87 21.77 -5.15
CA ASN A 69 -27.90 20.69 -5.26
C ASN A 69 -27.02 21.00 -6.48
N THR A 70 -26.02 21.85 -6.27
CA THR A 70 -24.88 21.89 -7.18
C THR A 70 -24.17 20.54 -7.05
N PRO A 71 -24.13 19.70 -8.10
CA PRO A 71 -23.28 18.53 -8.06
C PRO A 71 -21.85 19.02 -7.89
N VAL A 72 -21.22 18.68 -6.77
CA VAL A 72 -19.78 18.84 -6.60
C VAL A 72 -19.14 17.91 -7.63
N ILE A 73 -18.71 18.48 -8.75
CA ILE A 73 -17.84 17.79 -9.70
C ILE A 73 -16.49 17.70 -8.98
N VAL A 74 -16.24 16.58 -8.31
CA VAL A 74 -14.89 16.19 -7.90
C VAL A 74 -14.07 15.99 -9.17
N ASP A 75 -12.96 16.73 -9.27
CA ASP A 75 -12.01 16.60 -10.35
C ASP A 75 -11.48 15.15 -10.36
N PRO A 76 -11.58 14.40 -11.47
CA PRO A 76 -11.03 13.04 -11.59
C PRO A 76 -9.48 12.99 -11.52
N THR A 77 -8.82 14.10 -11.19
CA THR A 77 -7.36 14.25 -11.10
C THR A 77 -6.85 14.59 -9.70
N ASP A 78 -7.71 14.73 -8.68
CA ASP A 78 -7.29 14.93 -7.27
C ASP A 78 -6.74 13.63 -6.66
N LYS A 79 -5.55 13.25 -7.12
CA LYS A 79 -4.74 12.16 -6.60
C LYS A 79 -3.98 12.65 -5.36
N ASN A 80 -4.72 12.87 -4.28
CA ASN A 80 -4.16 13.19 -2.96
C ASN A 80 -4.00 11.91 -2.12
N PRO A 81 -3.03 11.86 -1.20
CA PRO A 81 -2.95 10.77 -0.24
C PRO A 81 -4.19 10.72 0.65
N ILE A 82 -4.52 9.54 1.15
CA ILE A 82 -5.53 9.37 2.21
C ILE A 82 -4.94 9.64 3.60
N VAL A 83 -3.61 9.62 3.75
CA VAL A 83 -2.91 10.05 4.97
C VAL A 83 -1.69 10.87 4.56
N HIS A 84 -1.51 12.05 5.17
CA HIS A 84 -0.27 12.81 5.05
C HIS A 84 0.16 13.33 6.41
N ILE A 85 1.19 12.74 6.99
CA ILE A 85 1.80 13.19 8.24
C ILE A 85 3.15 13.84 7.92
N THR A 86 3.20 15.17 8.02
CA THR A 86 4.42 15.96 7.78
C THR A 86 5.38 15.96 8.96
N PHE A 87 4.92 15.59 10.16
CA PHE A 87 5.69 15.68 11.41
C PHE A 87 6.19 17.09 11.80
N ASP A 88 5.65 18.15 11.18
CA ASP A 88 6.01 19.55 11.46
C ASP A 88 5.66 20.03 12.87
N GLU A 89 4.59 19.47 13.43
CA GLU A 89 4.00 19.92 14.69
C GLU A 89 3.45 18.73 15.48
N LEU A 90 3.88 18.62 16.73
CA LEU A 90 3.35 17.70 17.72
C LEU A 90 2.57 18.52 18.73
N THR A 91 1.26 18.29 18.78
CA THR A 91 0.38 18.96 19.75
C THR A 91 0.65 18.49 21.19
N ASP A 92 0.16 19.24 22.18
CA ASP A 92 0.26 18.88 23.60
C ASP A 92 -0.39 17.53 23.94
N ASP A 93 -1.43 17.14 23.17
CA ASP A 93 -2.10 15.84 23.26
C ASP A 93 -1.35 14.71 22.52
N LEU A 94 -0.10 14.97 22.10
CA LEU A 94 0.76 14.03 21.38
C LEU A 94 0.24 13.61 20.00
N VAL A 95 -0.50 14.48 19.34
CA VAL A 95 -1.07 14.23 18.00
C VAL A 95 -0.29 14.99 16.93
N PHE A 96 0.10 14.28 15.88
CA PHE A 96 0.46 14.83 14.57
C PHE A 96 -0.80 14.83 13.69
N LYS A 97 -1.15 16.01 13.16
CA LYS A 97 -2.37 16.17 12.34
C LYS A 97 -2.19 15.62 10.94
N ASP A 98 -3.19 14.88 10.47
CA ASP A 98 -3.30 14.43 9.08
C ASP A 98 -3.62 15.60 8.14
N LYS A 99 -2.63 15.97 7.34
CA LYS A 99 -2.72 17.07 6.37
C LYS A 99 -3.51 16.70 5.12
N SER A 100 -3.83 15.42 4.91
CA SER A 100 -4.72 15.02 3.82
C SER A 100 -6.17 15.47 4.04
N GLY A 101 -6.55 15.73 5.29
CA GLY A 101 -7.92 16.10 5.67
C GLY A 101 -8.88 14.92 5.84
N ASN A 102 -8.41 13.67 5.77
CA ASN A 102 -9.25 12.48 5.91
C ASN A 102 -9.40 11.99 7.36
N GLY A 103 -8.72 12.65 8.32
CA GLY A 103 -8.91 12.40 9.75
C GLY A 103 -8.07 11.24 10.30
N HIS A 104 -7.05 10.82 9.57
CA HIS A 104 -6.12 9.75 9.98
C HIS A 104 -4.95 10.31 10.80
N ASP A 105 -5.28 11.10 11.82
CA ASP A 105 -4.31 11.69 12.75
C ASP A 105 -3.40 10.62 13.35
N ALA A 106 -2.11 10.94 13.50
CA ALA A 106 -1.12 10.03 14.05
C ALA A 106 -0.80 10.41 15.51
N VAL A 107 -0.85 9.44 16.41
CA VAL A 107 -0.70 9.65 17.86
C VAL A 107 0.62 9.09 18.34
N ALA A 108 1.46 9.93 18.93
CA ALA A 108 2.70 9.52 19.57
C ALA A 108 2.43 8.93 20.95
N ASN A 109 3.14 7.86 21.31
CA ASN A 109 2.97 7.22 22.62
C ASN A 109 3.61 8.00 23.77
N LYS A 110 4.42 9.02 23.46
CA LYS A 110 5.06 9.94 24.39
C LYS A 110 5.49 11.20 23.65
N ALA A 111 5.91 12.23 24.38
CA ALA A 111 6.53 13.41 23.77
C ALA A 111 7.79 13.01 22.98
N LEU A 112 7.82 13.42 21.71
CA LEU A 112 8.94 13.22 20.78
C LEU A 112 9.55 14.56 20.42
N GLU A 113 10.85 14.54 20.11
CA GLU A 113 11.56 15.74 19.66
C GLU A 113 11.33 15.93 18.16
N LEU A 114 11.09 17.18 17.75
CA LEU A 114 11.01 17.58 16.35
C LEU A 114 12.26 18.37 15.99
N VAL A 115 12.91 17.98 14.91
CA VAL A 115 14.16 18.58 14.42
C VAL A 115 14.03 18.94 12.95
N GLU A 116 15.02 19.63 12.39
CA GLU A 116 15.01 19.92 10.95
C GLU A 116 14.91 18.63 10.12
N GLY A 117 13.92 18.60 9.23
CA GLY A 117 13.51 17.44 8.44
C GLY A 117 14.12 17.37 7.05
N HIS A 118 13.54 16.51 6.22
CA HIS A 118 13.67 16.53 4.78
C HIS A 118 12.87 17.72 4.22
N ASP A 119 11.62 17.85 4.65
CA ASP A 119 10.74 18.98 4.39
C ASP A 119 10.22 19.52 5.74
N GLY A 120 10.51 20.76 6.10
CA GLY A 120 10.06 21.31 7.38
C GLY A 120 10.70 20.60 8.59
N LYS A 121 9.90 20.03 9.49
CA LYS A 121 10.39 19.25 10.64
C LYS A 121 10.12 17.77 10.51
N ALA A 122 11.08 16.98 10.97
CA ALA A 122 10.94 15.55 11.12
C ALA A 122 10.79 15.15 12.59
N VAL A 123 10.10 14.04 12.84
CA VAL A 123 10.04 13.42 14.16
C VAL A 123 11.31 12.63 14.45
N SER A 124 11.87 12.79 15.65
CA SER A 124 13.09 12.10 16.09
C SER A 124 12.81 10.95 17.05
N PHE A 125 13.29 9.76 16.69
CA PHE A 125 13.31 8.58 17.53
C PHE A 125 14.73 8.35 18.05
N THR A 126 14.91 8.36 19.36
CA THR A 126 16.24 8.34 20.01
C THR A 126 16.46 7.13 20.92
N LYS A 127 15.40 6.45 21.36
CA LYS A 127 15.47 5.32 22.31
C LYS A 127 14.28 4.38 22.20
N LEU A 128 14.42 3.21 22.85
CA LEU A 128 13.37 2.20 22.91
C LEU A 128 12.01 2.74 23.37
N ASN A 129 10.97 2.08 22.88
CA ASN A 129 9.56 2.33 23.16
C ASN A 129 9.08 3.72 22.71
N GLN A 130 9.72 4.37 21.75
CA GLN A 130 9.21 5.59 21.10
C GLN A 130 8.55 5.21 19.78
N HIS A 131 7.28 5.54 19.62
CA HIS A 131 6.56 5.27 18.39
C HIS A 131 5.39 6.22 18.19
N VAL A 132 4.91 6.24 16.95
CA VAL A 132 3.69 6.91 16.54
C VAL A 132 2.77 5.85 15.94
N GLU A 133 1.47 5.97 16.17
CA GLU A 133 0.47 5.09 15.58
C GLU A 133 -0.56 5.88 14.77
N ILE A 134 -0.97 5.34 13.64
CA ILE A 134 -2.22 5.74 12.97
C ILE A 134 -3.20 4.61 13.21
N ALA A 135 -4.36 4.92 13.78
CA ALA A 135 -5.37 3.93 14.14
C ALA A 135 -5.83 3.11 12.92
N ASP A 136 -6.30 1.89 13.15
CA ASP A 136 -6.89 1.10 12.07
C ASP A 136 -8.15 1.79 11.50
N SER A 137 -8.39 1.62 10.20
CA SER A 137 -9.52 2.18 9.47
C SER A 137 -9.91 1.28 8.30
N ASP A 138 -11.19 1.30 7.91
CA ASP A 138 -11.70 0.63 6.71
C ASP A 138 -11.09 1.18 5.40
N ASP A 139 -10.44 2.36 5.45
CA ASP A 139 -9.66 2.91 4.35
C ASP A 139 -8.37 2.11 4.08
N PHE A 140 -7.85 1.41 5.09
CA PHE A 140 -6.59 0.66 5.02
C PHE A 140 -6.82 -0.82 4.70
N LYS A 141 -7.52 -1.08 3.59
CA LYS A 141 -7.87 -2.45 3.17
C LYS A 141 -6.65 -3.31 2.89
N LEU A 142 -5.69 -2.79 2.10
CA LEU A 142 -4.42 -3.43 1.74
C LEU A 142 -4.53 -4.89 1.24
N SER A 143 -5.67 -5.23 0.61
CA SER A 143 -5.86 -6.57 0.04
C SER A 143 -5.21 -6.67 -1.34
N LYS A 144 -5.09 -7.89 -1.87
CA LYS A 144 -4.55 -8.13 -3.22
C LYS A 144 -5.33 -7.41 -4.33
N SER A 145 -6.62 -7.14 -4.11
CA SER A 145 -7.52 -6.46 -5.05
C SER A 145 -7.57 -4.95 -4.88
N ASP A 146 -6.84 -4.40 -3.90
CA ASP A 146 -6.75 -2.96 -3.69
C ASP A 146 -5.41 -2.43 -4.20
N SER A 147 -5.45 -1.31 -4.91
CA SER A 147 -4.26 -0.54 -5.19
C SER A 147 -3.95 0.35 -4.00
N PHE A 148 -2.68 0.48 -3.63
CA PHE A 148 -2.24 1.37 -2.56
C PHE A 148 -0.78 1.76 -2.74
N THR A 149 -0.38 2.84 -2.07
CA THR A 149 1.02 3.24 -1.97
C THR A 149 1.36 3.64 -0.54
N ILE A 150 2.50 3.17 -0.03
CA ILE A 150 3.13 3.65 1.21
C ILE A 150 4.42 4.35 0.79
N ASP A 151 4.56 5.61 1.15
CA ASP A 151 5.63 6.54 0.75
C ASP A 151 6.13 7.24 2.02
N VAL A 152 7.45 7.17 2.28
CA VAL A 152 8.02 7.75 3.51
C VAL A 152 9.48 8.17 3.30
N TRP A 153 9.81 9.34 3.84
CA TRP A 153 11.19 9.79 4.00
C TRP A 153 11.73 9.40 5.36
N PHE A 154 12.98 8.93 5.39
CA PHE A 154 13.61 8.54 6.64
C PHE A 154 15.11 8.79 6.60
N LYS A 155 15.69 8.99 7.78
CA LYS A 155 17.13 9.12 8.00
C LYS A 155 17.53 8.27 9.18
N TRP A 156 18.12 7.12 8.91
CA TRP A 156 18.56 6.21 9.95
C TRP A 156 19.84 6.73 10.63
N SER A 157 19.94 6.57 11.95
CA SER A 157 21.12 7.07 12.68
C SER A 157 22.35 6.16 12.55
N GLY A 158 22.23 5.00 11.91
CA GLY A 158 23.24 3.94 11.91
C GLY A 158 23.24 3.06 13.16
N ASN A 159 22.41 3.37 14.16
CA ASN A 159 22.34 2.62 15.41
C ASN A 159 21.26 1.56 15.37
N ILE A 160 21.60 0.36 15.86
CA ILE A 160 20.64 -0.70 16.14
C ILE A 160 20.28 -0.61 17.63
N SER A 161 18.99 -0.47 17.92
CA SER A 161 18.48 -0.47 19.29
C SER A 161 17.56 -1.68 19.46
N GLY A 162 17.88 -2.52 20.45
CA GLY A 162 17.25 -3.82 20.69
C GLY A 162 17.82 -4.97 19.86
N THR A 163 17.12 -6.10 19.83
CA THR A 163 17.57 -7.34 19.19
C THR A 163 16.89 -7.65 17.85
N ASN A 164 15.74 -7.04 17.59
CA ASN A 164 15.04 -7.15 16.32
C ASN A 164 15.47 -6.07 15.30
N TRP A 165 14.96 -6.17 14.07
CA TRP A 165 15.20 -5.20 13.01
C TRP A 165 14.51 -3.87 13.32
N PRO A 166 15.21 -2.72 13.26
CA PRO A 166 14.61 -1.40 13.31
C PRO A 166 13.47 -1.26 12.30
N CYS A 167 12.29 -0.82 12.75
CA CYS A 167 11.11 -0.64 11.89
C CYS A 167 10.83 0.84 11.62
N ILE A 168 10.82 1.23 10.34
CA ILE A 168 10.46 2.59 9.92
C ILE A 168 8.94 2.76 10.05
N ILE A 169 8.18 1.88 9.37
CA ILE A 169 6.72 1.82 9.42
C ILE A 169 6.27 0.39 9.14
N GLN A 170 5.20 -0.07 9.80
CA GLN A 170 4.53 -1.32 9.45
C GLN A 170 3.05 -1.31 9.80
N LYS A 171 2.30 -2.23 9.19
CA LYS A 171 0.96 -2.62 9.63
C LYS A 171 0.81 -4.13 9.54
N GLY A 172 0.26 -4.72 10.60
CA GLY A 172 -0.17 -6.13 10.64
C GLY A 172 0.77 -7.10 11.38
N LEU A 173 2.05 -6.76 11.58
CA LEU A 173 2.98 -7.61 12.32
C LEU A 173 2.85 -7.35 13.82
N VAL A 174 2.12 -8.21 14.54
CA VAL A 174 1.93 -8.12 15.99
C VAL A 174 2.19 -9.48 16.62
N GLN A 175 3.46 -9.75 16.91
CA GLN A 175 3.91 -11.05 17.41
C GLN A 175 3.26 -11.44 18.74
N SER A 176 2.95 -10.47 19.61
CA SER A 176 2.27 -10.73 20.89
C SER A 176 0.83 -11.23 20.74
N LYS A 177 0.25 -11.11 19.54
CA LYS A 177 -1.09 -11.58 19.19
C LYS A 177 -1.04 -12.69 18.13
N ASP A 178 0.14 -13.26 17.85
CA ASP A 178 0.36 -14.24 16.78
C ASP A 178 -0.08 -13.75 15.38
N LEU A 179 0.07 -12.45 15.08
CA LEU A 179 -0.27 -11.86 13.79
C LEU A 179 0.99 -11.65 12.94
N TYR A 180 1.01 -12.30 11.76
CA TYR A 180 2.16 -12.33 10.86
C TYR A 180 1.82 -11.96 9.40
N LYS A 181 0.60 -11.49 9.14
CA LYS A 181 0.19 -10.94 7.84
C LYS A 181 0.43 -9.44 7.86
N TYR A 182 1.41 -8.95 7.10
CA TYR A 182 1.90 -7.59 7.27
C TYR A 182 2.50 -6.98 6.01
N VAL A 183 2.65 -5.65 6.04
CA VAL A 183 3.46 -4.84 5.12
C VAL A 183 4.23 -3.78 5.92
N GLY A 184 5.45 -3.44 5.49
CA GLY A 184 6.22 -2.36 6.10
C GLY A 184 7.68 -2.31 5.65
N PHE A 185 8.43 -1.39 6.25
CA PHE A 185 9.85 -1.19 6.00
C PHE A 185 10.68 -1.41 7.27
N TRP A 186 11.75 -2.18 7.13
CA TRP A 186 12.70 -2.48 8.20
C TRP A 186 14.15 -2.33 7.74
N VAL A 187 15.04 -1.90 8.63
CA VAL A 187 16.49 -2.01 8.41
C VAL A 187 16.95 -3.35 8.97
N ASN A 188 17.59 -4.18 8.16
CA ASN A 188 18.13 -5.45 8.63
C ASN A 188 19.33 -5.21 9.58
N SER A 189 19.26 -5.74 10.80
CA SER A 189 20.30 -5.53 11.82
C SER A 189 21.66 -6.15 11.47
N GLY A 190 21.74 -7.06 10.50
CA GLY A 190 22.98 -7.65 10.00
C GLY A 190 23.61 -6.80 8.91
N ASP A 191 23.06 -6.88 7.70
CA ASP A 191 23.59 -6.26 6.48
C ASP A 191 23.24 -4.77 6.31
N LYS A 192 22.39 -4.22 7.19
CA LYS A 192 21.98 -2.81 7.23
C LYS A 192 21.21 -2.35 6.00
N LYS A 193 20.64 -3.27 5.24
CA LYS A 193 19.83 -2.97 4.06
C LYS A 193 18.40 -2.64 4.44
N LEU A 194 17.79 -1.70 3.73
CA LEU A 194 16.34 -1.47 3.82
C LEU A 194 15.62 -2.66 3.19
N ASN A 195 14.63 -3.20 3.90
CA ASN A 195 13.81 -4.31 3.44
C ASN A 195 12.35 -3.88 3.35
N LEU A 196 11.71 -4.17 2.20
CA LEU A 196 10.27 -4.32 2.17
C LEU A 196 9.92 -5.67 2.81
N GLY A 197 9.29 -5.61 3.97
CA GLY A 197 8.68 -6.77 4.58
C GLY A 197 7.22 -6.87 4.15
N ILE A 198 6.83 -7.94 3.45
CA ILE A 198 5.43 -8.11 3.03
C ILE A 198 5.03 -9.58 2.84
N THR A 199 3.90 -9.98 3.41
CA THR A 199 3.41 -11.36 3.35
C THR A 199 1.90 -11.46 3.57
N SER A 200 1.27 -12.44 2.91
CA SER A 200 -0.10 -12.86 3.17
C SER A 200 -0.21 -14.02 4.18
N SER A 201 0.92 -14.50 4.70
CA SER A 201 0.97 -15.64 5.61
C SER A 201 0.43 -15.29 6.99
N THR A 202 -0.31 -16.20 7.60
CA THR A 202 -0.71 -16.13 9.01
C THR A 202 0.19 -16.94 9.93
N ASP A 203 1.15 -17.69 9.36
CA ASP A 203 2.14 -18.43 10.14
C ASP A 203 3.27 -17.49 10.59
N ALA A 204 4.03 -17.90 11.62
CA ALA A 204 5.25 -17.22 12.08
C ALA A 204 6.41 -17.28 11.06
N LYS A 205 6.18 -16.69 9.88
CA LYS A 205 7.08 -16.61 8.75
C LYS A 205 7.24 -15.15 8.34
N TYR A 206 8.48 -14.78 8.07
CA TYR A 206 8.83 -13.44 7.59
C TYR A 206 9.16 -13.50 6.10
N SER A 207 8.80 -12.45 5.39
CA SER A 207 9.15 -12.23 3.98
C SER A 207 9.86 -10.90 3.91
N ASN A 208 11.13 -10.91 3.51
CA ASN A 208 12.02 -9.76 3.56
C ASN A 208 12.67 -9.59 2.19
N ASN A 209 12.50 -8.40 1.60
CA ASN A 209 13.00 -8.09 0.25
C ASN A 209 14.00 -6.92 0.36
N PRO A 210 15.32 -7.20 0.38
CA PRO A 210 16.33 -6.18 0.65
C PRO A 210 16.63 -5.31 -0.57
N ALA A 211 16.99 -4.05 -0.33
CA ALA A 211 17.62 -3.18 -1.30
C ALA A 211 19.04 -3.67 -1.69
N GLY A 212 19.59 -3.08 -2.76
CA GLY A 212 20.93 -3.40 -3.24
C GLY A 212 22.02 -3.01 -2.25
N GLU A 213 21.87 -1.84 -1.61
CA GLU A 213 22.87 -1.21 -0.75
C GLU A 213 22.40 -1.07 0.70
N ALA A 214 23.37 -0.87 1.61
CA ALA A 214 23.08 -0.52 2.99
C ALA A 214 22.52 0.90 3.09
N VAL A 215 21.66 1.15 4.08
CA VAL A 215 20.93 2.43 4.22
C VAL A 215 21.86 3.62 4.38
N GLY A 216 22.92 3.53 5.19
CA GLY A 216 23.71 4.71 5.54
C GLY A 216 22.99 5.65 6.51
N THR A 217 23.40 6.92 6.56
CA THR A 217 22.92 7.92 7.53
C THR A 217 22.45 9.24 6.91
N THR A 218 22.19 9.23 5.61
CA THR A 218 21.58 10.35 4.86
C THR A 218 20.05 10.21 4.82
N TRP A 219 19.35 11.19 4.25
CA TRP A 219 17.94 11.04 3.94
C TRP A 219 17.78 10.02 2.81
N HIS A 220 16.77 9.17 2.95
CA HIS A 220 16.39 8.15 1.99
C HIS A 220 14.88 8.11 1.82
N HIS A 221 14.45 7.60 0.67
CA HIS A 221 13.05 7.48 0.29
C HIS A 221 12.68 6.01 0.11
N ALA A 222 11.59 5.57 0.75
CA ALA A 222 11.09 4.21 0.64
C ALA A 222 9.65 4.21 0.15
N VAL A 223 9.37 3.51 -0.96
CA VAL A 223 8.03 3.43 -1.52
C VAL A 223 7.64 1.99 -1.84
N ALA A 224 6.44 1.59 -1.41
CA ALA A 224 5.80 0.34 -1.83
C ALA A 224 4.51 0.68 -2.57
N VAL A 225 4.43 0.30 -3.84
CA VAL A 225 3.28 0.55 -4.73
C VAL A 225 2.63 -0.78 -5.08
N GLN A 226 1.43 -1.04 -4.59
CA GLN A 226 0.59 -2.12 -5.10
C GLN A 226 -0.38 -1.59 -6.15
N ASP A 227 -0.32 -2.18 -7.33
CA ASP A 227 -1.22 -1.96 -8.44
C ASP A 227 -2.05 -3.24 -8.65
N ALA A 228 -3.32 -3.20 -8.23
CA ALA A 228 -4.23 -4.31 -8.34
C ALA A 228 -4.66 -4.60 -9.79
N GLU A 229 -4.71 -3.57 -10.64
CA GLU A 229 -5.04 -3.71 -12.07
C GLU A 229 -3.91 -4.43 -12.81
N ALA A 230 -2.66 -4.04 -12.55
CA ALA A 230 -1.49 -4.73 -13.07
C ALA A 230 -1.18 -6.06 -12.34
N GLY A 231 -1.78 -6.29 -11.17
CA GLY A 231 -1.55 -7.47 -10.34
C GLY A 231 -0.15 -7.55 -9.75
N THR A 232 0.47 -6.40 -9.43
CA THR A 232 1.86 -6.33 -8.92
C THR A 232 2.01 -5.47 -7.67
N ILE A 233 3.02 -5.76 -6.87
CA ILE A 233 3.58 -4.82 -5.90
C ILE A 233 5.05 -4.52 -6.24
N SER A 234 5.39 -3.24 -6.26
CA SER A 234 6.73 -2.73 -6.60
C SER A 234 7.33 -2.01 -5.39
N TYR A 235 8.60 -2.29 -5.10
CA TYR A 235 9.37 -1.65 -4.04
C TYR A 235 10.42 -0.74 -4.67
N TYR A 236 10.46 0.52 -4.23
CA TYR A 236 11.43 1.53 -4.64
C TYR A 236 12.23 1.99 -3.43
N TYR A 237 13.51 2.25 -3.67
CA TYR A 237 14.44 2.82 -2.69
C TYR A 237 15.25 3.91 -3.38
N ASP A 238 15.19 5.15 -2.85
CA ASP A 238 15.76 6.36 -3.47
C ASP A 238 15.36 6.47 -4.95
N ASP A 239 14.05 6.37 -5.21
CA ASP A 239 13.39 6.44 -6.52
C ASP A 239 13.79 5.35 -7.54
N ALA A 240 14.69 4.44 -7.17
CA ALA A 240 15.08 3.30 -7.99
C ALA A 240 14.22 2.07 -7.68
N LEU A 241 13.71 1.41 -8.72
CA LEU A 241 13.00 0.13 -8.57
C LEU A 241 13.96 -0.94 -8.03
N VAL A 242 13.64 -1.49 -6.87
CA VAL A 242 14.38 -2.60 -6.23
C VAL A 242 13.86 -3.94 -6.74
N ILE A 243 12.55 -4.16 -6.63
CA ILE A 243 11.91 -5.42 -7.03
C ILE A 243 10.44 -5.20 -7.39
N LYS A 244 9.94 -6.03 -8.29
CA LYS A 244 8.51 -6.15 -8.63
C LYS A 244 8.07 -7.60 -8.37
N LEU A 245 7.01 -7.76 -7.59
CA LEU A 245 6.44 -9.03 -7.16
C LEU A 245 4.95 -9.09 -7.58
N PRO A 246 4.32 -10.28 -7.57
CA PRO A 246 2.86 -10.37 -7.69
C PRO A 246 2.17 -9.61 -6.56
N ALA A 247 1.02 -8.99 -6.85
CA ALA A 247 0.18 -8.36 -5.83
C ALA A 247 -0.18 -9.36 -4.74
N ILE A 248 -0.26 -8.86 -3.51
CA ILE A 248 -0.38 -9.66 -2.31
C ILE A 248 -1.43 -9.07 -1.39
N ASP A 249 -2.10 -9.96 -0.66
CA ASP A 249 -3.05 -9.57 0.35
C ASP A 249 -2.30 -9.37 1.67
N ALA A 250 -2.09 -8.11 2.05
CA ALA A 250 -1.48 -7.70 3.30
C ALA A 250 -2.51 -7.12 4.28
N SER A 251 -3.81 -7.37 4.04
CA SER A 251 -4.89 -6.85 4.88
C SER A 251 -4.71 -7.31 6.33
N SER A 252 -4.83 -6.39 7.28
CA SER A 252 -4.72 -6.72 8.70
C SER A 252 -5.70 -5.87 9.51
N LYS A 253 -6.72 -6.57 10.03
CA LYS A 253 -7.79 -5.97 10.82
C LYS A 253 -7.34 -5.73 12.26
N ASP A 254 -7.80 -4.64 12.85
CA ASP A 254 -7.56 -4.23 14.24
C ASP A 254 -6.07 -4.03 14.56
N CYS A 255 -5.28 -3.72 13.52
CA CYS A 255 -3.85 -3.43 13.59
C CYS A 255 -3.59 -1.98 13.14
N PRO A 256 -3.08 -1.08 13.99
CA PRO A 256 -2.69 0.25 13.55
C PRO A 256 -1.48 0.18 12.60
N PHE A 257 -1.24 1.26 11.85
CA PHE A 257 0.11 1.51 11.37
C PHE A 257 0.97 1.94 12.56
N THR A 258 2.14 1.32 12.74
CA THR A 258 3.12 1.76 13.74
C THR A 258 4.35 2.31 13.02
N ILE A 259 4.82 3.46 13.49
CA ILE A 259 5.96 4.21 12.95
C ILE A 259 7.05 4.26 14.02
N GLY A 260 8.28 3.95 13.61
CA GLY A 260 9.47 3.94 14.46
C GLY A 260 9.65 2.68 15.31
N TYR A 261 8.75 1.70 15.21
CA TYR A 261 8.71 0.56 16.13
C TYR A 261 8.00 -0.66 15.53
N ASN A 262 8.47 -1.86 15.90
CA ASN A 262 8.00 -3.14 15.34
C ASN A 262 7.05 -3.95 16.25
N GLY A 263 6.54 -3.36 17.34
CA GLY A 263 5.72 -4.09 18.32
C GLY A 263 6.50 -4.85 19.40
N SER A 264 7.85 -4.86 19.37
CA SER A 264 8.71 -5.55 20.35
C SER A 264 9.93 -4.72 20.79
N ASP A 265 11.16 -5.04 20.39
CA ASP A 265 12.37 -4.25 20.69
C ASP A 265 13.10 -3.79 19.42
N GLY A 266 12.49 -3.94 18.23
CA GLY A 266 13.03 -3.47 16.95
C GLY A 266 12.74 -1.98 16.75
N GLN A 267 13.40 -1.14 17.54
CA GLN A 267 13.24 0.31 17.52
C GLN A 267 14.04 0.94 16.38
N PHE A 268 13.40 1.80 15.61
CA PHE A 268 14.10 2.72 14.73
C PHE A 268 14.67 3.89 15.51
N VAL A 269 15.95 4.17 15.28
CA VAL A 269 16.65 5.33 15.83
C VAL A 269 17.08 6.18 14.65
N GLY A 270 16.56 7.39 14.57
CA GLY A 270 16.67 8.23 13.38
C GLY A 270 15.52 9.21 13.27
N LEU A 271 15.36 9.77 12.08
CA LEU A 271 14.32 10.73 11.75
C LEU A 271 13.37 10.11 10.73
N ILE A 272 12.09 10.44 10.84
CA ILE A 272 11.05 10.09 9.85
C ILE A 272 10.31 11.38 9.49
N ASP A 273 10.01 11.52 8.21
CA ASP A 273 9.39 12.71 7.65
C ASP A 273 8.44 12.33 6.51
N GLU A 274 7.50 13.24 6.18
CA GLU A 274 6.67 13.18 4.98
C GLU A 274 6.01 11.81 4.70
N LEU A 275 5.38 11.21 5.72
CA LEU A 275 4.67 9.94 5.54
C LEU A 275 3.38 10.16 4.75
N LYS A 276 3.27 9.48 3.60
CA LYS A 276 2.08 9.48 2.76
C LYS A 276 1.56 8.05 2.54
N ILE A 277 0.24 7.90 2.65
CA ILE A 277 -0.46 6.66 2.31
C ILE A 277 -1.54 7.00 1.30
N TYR A 278 -1.58 6.23 0.21
CA TYR A 278 -2.53 6.40 -0.88
C TYR A 278 -3.39 5.16 -1.03
N ASN A 279 -4.67 5.33 -1.40
CA ASN A 279 -5.58 4.25 -1.76
C ASN A 279 -5.56 3.95 -3.28
N TYR A 280 -4.45 4.29 -3.94
CA TYR A 280 -4.18 4.00 -5.35
C TYR A 280 -2.68 3.77 -5.58
N ALA A 281 -2.36 3.23 -6.75
CA ALA A 281 -0.99 3.03 -7.19
C ALA A 281 -0.41 4.36 -7.72
N VAL A 282 0.61 4.89 -7.05
CA VAL A 282 1.36 6.06 -7.51
C VAL A 282 2.30 5.63 -8.64
N ASP A 283 2.33 6.42 -9.71
CA ASP A 283 3.27 6.21 -10.81
C ASP A 283 4.61 6.87 -10.46
N MET A 284 5.62 6.04 -10.20
CA MET A 284 6.97 6.47 -9.83
C MET A 284 7.84 6.90 -11.02
N ASN A 285 7.33 6.90 -12.25
CA ASN A 285 8.11 7.27 -13.45
C ASN A 285 7.93 8.72 -13.92
N LYS A 286 7.31 9.58 -13.11
CA LYS A 286 6.98 10.96 -13.46
C LYS A 286 7.86 11.97 -12.76
#